data_AF-A0AAP1RC73-F1
#
_entry.id   AF-A0AAP1RC73-F1
#
_cell.length_a   1.000
_cell.length_b   1.000
_cell.length_c   1.000
_cell.angle_alpha   90.00
_cell.angle_beta   90.00
_cell.angle_gamma   90.00
#
_symmetry.space_group_name_H-M   'P 1'
#
loop_
_entity.id
_entity.type
_entity.pdbx_description
1 polymer ?
#
loop_
_entity_poly.entity_id
_entity_poly.type
_entity_poly.pdbx_seq_one_letter_code
_entity_poly.pdbx_strand_id
1 'polypeptide(L)'
;YNVVHHPIKFYKPIDKSSPLLNAALSENEELSAVFNFYRVNSGGCIERFYTIELQGAHLSNILTCYPHSITHAGNQPEEVIVLNYKNITWKHHIASTESYSCWEERIF
;
A
#
# COMPACT_ATOMS: atom_id res chain seq x y z
N TYR A 1 -9.73 -22.25 -10.71
CA TYR A 1 -10.09 -21.48 -9.50
C TYR A 1 -9.52 -20.08 -9.66
N ASN A 2 -10.35 -19.04 -9.74
CA ASN A 2 -9.84 -17.67 -9.93
C ASN A 2 -9.37 -17.11 -8.57
N VAL A 3 -8.06 -17.07 -8.36
CA VAL A 3 -7.47 -16.31 -7.25
C VAL A 3 -7.57 -14.83 -7.60
N VAL A 4 -8.56 -14.15 -7.02
CA VAL A 4 -8.73 -12.70 -7.15
C VAL A 4 -8.10 -12.06 -5.92
N HIS A 5 -6.99 -11.36 -6.13
CA HIS A 5 -6.40 -10.53 -5.08
C HIS A 5 -7.22 -9.25 -4.93
N HIS A 6 -7.47 -8.85 -3.69
CA HIS A 6 -8.05 -7.55 -3.41
C HIS A 6 -7.00 -6.45 -3.57
N PRO A 7 -7.41 -5.24 -3.98
CA PRO A 7 -6.51 -4.09 -4.04
C PRO A 7 -5.88 -3.79 -2.68
N ILE A 8 -4.66 -3.25 -2.67
CA ILE A 8 -4.04 -2.74 -1.45
C ILE A 8 -4.59 -1.36 -1.14
N LYS A 9 -5.05 -1.19 0.10
CA LYS A 9 -5.59 0.06 0.62
C LYS A 9 -4.71 0.56 1.76
N PHE A 10 -4.29 1.81 1.71
CA PHE A 10 -3.59 2.45 2.83
C PHE A 10 -4.08 3.88 3.05
N TYR A 11 -3.77 4.39 4.25
CA TYR A 11 -4.17 5.71 4.70
C TYR A 11 -2.91 6.55 4.94
N LYS A 12 -2.95 7.81 4.53
CA LYS A 12 -1.88 8.78 4.79
C LYS A 12 -2.48 10.16 5.06
N PRO A 13 -1.77 11.08 5.74
CA PRO A 13 -2.20 12.47 5.80
C PRO A 13 -2.11 13.14 4.42
N ILE A 14 -2.81 14.27 4.24
CA ILE A 14 -2.56 15.15 3.09
C ILE A 14 -1.15 15.74 3.24
N ASP A 15 -0.28 15.50 2.25
CA ASP A 15 1.12 15.90 2.29
C ASP A 15 1.66 16.21 0.89
N LYS A 16 2.98 16.39 0.77
CA LYS A 16 3.63 16.71 -0.52
C LYS A 16 3.39 15.66 -1.61
N SER A 17 3.11 14.40 -1.24
CA SER A 17 2.82 13.34 -2.20
C SER A 17 1.39 13.40 -2.75
N SER A 18 0.45 14.08 -2.08
CA SER A 18 -0.96 14.14 -2.48
C SER A 18 -1.16 14.62 -3.93
N PRO A 19 -0.55 15.73 -4.39
CA PRO A 19 -0.73 16.16 -5.78
C PRO A 19 -0.09 15.19 -6.78
N LEU A 20 1.03 14.56 -6.42
CA LEU A 20 1.74 13.61 -7.28
C LEU A 20 0.94 12.32 -7.46
N LEU A 21 0.31 11.82 -6.40
CA LEU A 21 -0.56 10.65 -6.46
C LEU A 21 -1.83 10.94 -7.28
N ASN A 22 -2.40 12.14 -7.16
CA ASN A 22 -3.54 12.54 -8.00
C ASN A 22 -3.16 12.67 -9.48
N ALA A 23 -1.96 13.15 -9.79
CA ALA A 23 -1.43 13.16 -11.16
C ALA A 23 -1.25 11.72 -11.68
N ALA A 24 -0.59 10.85 -10.91
CA ALA A 24 -0.40 9.44 -11.26
C ALA A 24 -1.74 8.69 -11.48
N LEU A 25 -2.76 9.00 -10.67
CA LEU A 25 -4.13 8.49 -10.87
C LEU A 25 -4.74 9.00 -12.19
N SER A 26 -4.60 10.30 -12.48
CA SER A 26 -5.19 10.93 -13.66
C SER A 26 -4.53 10.47 -14.97
N GLU A 27 -3.23 10.20 -14.92
CA GLU A 27 -2.43 9.74 -16.06
C GLU A 27 -2.41 8.20 -16.19
N ASN A 28 -3.04 7.49 -15.24
CA ASN A 28 -2.99 6.03 -15.12
C ASN A 28 -1.53 5.50 -15.16
N GLU A 29 -0.64 6.18 -14.43
CA GLU A 29 0.78 5.88 -14.38
C GLU A 29 1.03 4.48 -13.81
N GLU A 30 1.97 3.74 -14.38
CA GLU A 30 2.43 2.45 -13.86
C GLU A 30 3.49 2.66 -12.77
N LEU A 31 3.22 2.15 -11.58
CA LEU A 31 4.00 2.37 -10.36
C LEU A 31 4.64 1.08 -9.85
N SER A 32 5.72 1.25 -9.08
CA SER A 32 6.24 0.22 -8.17
C SER A 32 6.07 0.70 -6.73
N ALA A 33 5.59 -0.16 -5.84
CA ALA A 33 5.33 0.20 -4.45
C ALA A 33 5.94 -0.81 -3.48
N VAL A 34 6.47 -0.33 -2.36
CA VAL A 34 7.04 -1.17 -1.30
C VAL A 34 6.47 -0.76 0.05
N PHE A 35 5.79 -1.69 0.71
CA PHE A 35 5.26 -1.52 2.05
C PHE A 35 6.18 -2.24 3.03
N ASN A 36 6.80 -1.48 3.93
CA ASN A 36 7.65 -2.01 4.98
C ASN A 36 6.91 -1.98 6.32
N PHE A 37 6.82 -3.14 6.96
CA PHE A 37 6.16 -3.31 8.24
C PHE A 37 7.20 -3.44 9.33
N TYR A 38 7.02 -2.63 10.38
CA TYR A 38 7.92 -2.54 11.50
C TYR A 38 7.22 -3.02 12.79
N ARG A 39 7.98 -3.61 13.69
CA ARG A 39 7.53 -3.98 15.04
C ARG A 39 8.66 -3.75 16.05
N VAL A 40 8.31 -3.67 17.32
CA VAL A 40 9.29 -3.69 18.42
C VAL A 40 9.69 -5.14 18.68
N ASN A 41 10.99 -5.43 18.70
CA ASN A 41 11.50 -6.76 19.01
C ASN A 41 11.67 -6.97 20.52
N SER A 42 12.06 -8.19 20.94
CA SER A 42 12.27 -8.52 22.36
C SER A 42 13.37 -7.69 23.03
N GLY A 43 14.27 -7.08 22.25
CA GLY A 43 15.31 -6.16 22.74
C GLY A 43 14.86 -4.70 22.84
N GLY A 44 13.60 -4.38 22.53
CA GLY A 44 13.09 -3.00 22.54
C GLY A 44 13.45 -2.17 21.31
N CYS A 45 14.10 -2.77 20.31
CA CYS A 45 14.46 -2.10 19.06
C CYS A 45 13.36 -2.25 18.01
N ILE A 46 13.18 -1.23 17.17
CA ILE A 46 12.28 -1.31 16.00
C ILE A 46 12.98 -2.12 14.91
N GLU A 47 12.38 -3.22 14.49
CA GLU A 47 12.86 -4.06 13.39
C GLU A 47 11.85 -4.10 12.25
N ARG A 48 12.34 -4.14 11.01
CA ARG A 48 11.53 -4.42 9.82
C ARG A 48 11.37 -5.93 9.69
N PHE A 49 10.19 -6.45 10.02
CA PHE A 49 9.94 -7.89 10.04
C PHE A 49 9.24 -8.42 8.78
N TYR A 50 8.51 -7.55 8.06
CA TYR A 50 7.75 -7.95 6.87
C TYR A 50 7.81 -6.87 5.78
N THR A 51 7.83 -7.28 4.52
CA THR A 51 7.77 -6.38 3.36
C THR A 51 6.79 -6.92 2.32
N ILE A 52 6.00 -6.03 1.72
CA ILE A 52 5.18 -6.30 0.53
C ILE A 52 5.71 -5.43 -0.61
N GLU A 53 6.03 -6.05 -1.74
CA GLU A 53 6.49 -5.36 -2.96
C GLU A 53 5.45 -5.56 -4.06
N LEU A 54 5.04 -4.46 -4.70
CA LEU A 54 4.12 -4.45 -5.84
C LEU A 54 4.83 -3.99 -7.09
N GLN A 55 4.59 -4.68 -8.20
CA GLN A 55 5.07 -4.30 -9.52
C GLN A 55 3.89 -4.17 -10.48
N GLY A 56 4.02 -3.21 -11.40
CA GLY A 56 2.96 -2.85 -12.34
C GLY A 56 1.69 -2.41 -11.63
N ALA A 57 1.84 -1.58 -10.60
CA ALA A 57 0.74 -1.08 -9.80
C ALA A 57 0.12 0.16 -10.44
N HIS A 58 -1.20 0.31 -10.29
CA HIS A 58 -1.94 1.49 -10.74
C HIS A 58 -2.87 1.96 -9.63
N LEU A 59 -2.98 3.28 -9.49
CA LEU A 59 -3.94 3.89 -8.58
C LEU A 59 -5.34 3.73 -9.17
N SER A 60 -6.26 3.21 -8.37
CA SER A 60 -7.65 3.02 -8.77
C SER A 60 -8.59 4.02 -8.11
N ASN A 61 -8.20 4.51 -6.93
CA ASN A 61 -8.99 5.49 -6.19
C ASN A 61 -8.11 6.24 -5.18
N ILE A 62 -8.39 7.54 -5.02
CA ILE A 62 -7.89 8.37 -3.92
C ILE A 62 -9.10 9.11 -3.34
N LEU A 63 -9.39 8.87 -2.06
CA LEU A 63 -10.46 9.54 -1.33
C LEU A 63 -9.88 10.39 -0.22
N THR A 64 -10.15 11.70 -0.25
CA THR A 64 -9.80 12.62 0.83
C THR A 64 -10.91 12.65 1.88
N CYS A 65 -10.56 12.37 3.14
CA CYS A 65 -11.45 12.37 4.29
C CYS A 65 -11.09 13.53 5.22
N TYR A 66 -11.95 14.55 5.26
CA TYR A 66 -11.81 15.65 6.20
C TYR A 66 -12.63 15.37 7.48
N PRO A 67 -12.03 15.44 8.68
CA PRO A 67 -12.76 15.18 9.91
C PRO A 67 -13.80 16.28 10.19
N HIS A 68 -14.92 15.90 10.79
CA HIS A 68 -15.97 16.85 11.15
C HIS A 68 -15.48 17.81 12.24
N SER A 69 -15.50 19.12 11.96
CA SER A 69 -14.87 20.14 12.80
C SER A 69 -15.45 20.26 14.22
N ILE A 70 -16.70 19.82 14.45
CA ILE A 70 -17.32 19.88 15.79
C ILE A 70 -16.99 18.64 16.63
N THR A 71 -16.93 17.45 16.02
CA THR A 71 -16.85 16.19 16.77
C THR A 71 -15.43 15.62 16.78
N HIS A 72 -14.58 16.01 15.83
CA HIS A 72 -13.24 15.45 15.61
C HIS A 72 -12.22 16.56 15.29
N ALA A 73 -12.31 17.70 15.99
CA ALA A 73 -11.48 18.89 15.75
C ALA A 73 -9.96 18.64 15.86
N GLY A 74 -9.54 17.64 16.64
CA GLY A 74 -8.13 17.29 16.82
C GLY A 74 -7.57 16.35 15.75
N ASN A 75 -8.40 15.84 14.85
CA ASN A 75 -7.96 14.89 13.83
C ASN A 75 -7.36 15.62 12.63
N GLN A 76 -6.33 15.03 12.03
CA GLN A 76 -5.76 15.50 10.78
C GLN A 76 -6.58 14.98 9.59
N PRO A 77 -6.67 15.73 8.48
CA PRO A 77 -7.22 15.21 7.23
C PRO A 77 -6.37 14.08 6.67
N GLU A 78 -7.03 13.03 6.18
CA GLU A 78 -6.38 11.84 5.64
C GLU A 78 -6.83 11.57 4.21
N GLU A 79 -6.00 10.83 3.49
CA GLU A 79 -6.28 10.30 2.16
C GLU A 79 -6.24 8.78 2.22
N VAL A 80 -7.23 8.19 1.56
CA VAL A 80 -7.38 6.76 1.40
C VAL A 80 -6.99 6.40 -0.01
N ILE A 81 -5.92 5.63 -0.16
CA ILE A 81 -5.32 5.31 -1.45
C ILE A 81 -5.53 3.83 -1.75
N VAL A 82 -5.98 3.52 -2.96
CA VAL A 82 -6.26 2.14 -3.40
C VAL A 82 -5.43 1.81 -4.64
N LEU A 83 -4.57 0.79 -4.54
CA LEU A 83 -3.72 0.31 -5.62
C LEU A 83 -4.14 -1.08 -6.10
N ASN A 84 -4.30 -1.17 -7.42
CA ASN A 84 -4.28 -2.44 -8.13
C ASN A 84 -2.85 -2.77 -8.55
N TYR A 85 -2.54 -4.03 -8.79
CA TYR A 85 -1.20 -4.47 -9.15
C TYR A 85 -1.23 -5.71 -10.03
N LYS A 86 -0.20 -5.86 -10.87
CA LYS A 86 0.04 -7.07 -11.67
C LYS A 86 0.66 -8.16 -10.79
N ASN A 87 1.79 -7.82 -10.15
CA ASN A 87 2.57 -8.76 -9.37
C ASN A 87 2.73 -8.28 -7.92
N ILE A 88 2.78 -9.24 -7.01
CA ILE A 88 2.97 -9.00 -5.57
C ILE A 88 3.96 -10.01 -5.00
N THR A 89 4.84 -9.53 -4.12
CA THR A 89 5.80 -10.34 -3.39
C THR A 89 5.69 -10.04 -1.90
N TRP A 90 5.66 -11.10 -1.09
CA TRP A 90 5.64 -11.04 0.37
C TRP A 90 6.93 -11.61 0.92
N LYS A 91 7.57 -10.90 1.85
CA LYS A 91 8.84 -11.31 2.48
C LYS A 91 8.74 -11.17 3.99
N HIS A 92 8.91 -12.25 4.73
CA HIS A 92 9.06 -12.24 6.18
C HIS A 92 10.53 -12.39 6.56
N HIS A 93 11.18 -11.27 6.88
CA HIS A 93 12.64 -11.17 7.04
C HIS A 93 13.19 -12.03 8.18
N ILE A 94 12.47 -12.10 9.31
CA ILE A 94 12.94 -12.82 10.51
C ILE A 94 12.78 -14.35 10.36
N ALA A 95 11.85 -14.78 9.51
CA ALA A 95 11.60 -16.20 9.26
C ALA A 95 12.23 -16.66 7.95
N SER A 96 12.89 -15.75 7.21
CA SER A 96 13.48 -15.98 5.89
C SER A 96 12.56 -16.70 4.91
N THR A 97 11.26 -16.40 4.99
CA THR A 97 10.26 -16.95 4.08
C THR A 97 9.79 -15.87 3.11
N GLU A 98 9.61 -16.26 1.86
CA GLU A 98 9.07 -15.40 0.82
C GLU A 98 8.10 -16.17 -0.07
N SER A 99 7.16 -15.43 -0.64
CA SER A 99 6.21 -15.93 -1.61
C SER A 99 5.92 -14.81 -2.60
N TYR A 100 5.56 -15.16 -3.82
CA TYR A 100 5.18 -14.19 -4.84
C TYR A 100 3.95 -14.68 -5.60
N SER A 101 3.28 -13.76 -6.27
CA SER A 101 2.19 -14.06 -7.20
C SER A 101 2.35 -13.16 -8.42
N CYS A 102 2.70 -13.78 -9.54
CA CYS A 102 2.69 -13.14 -10.85
C CYS A 102 1.31 -13.31 -11.50
N TRP A 103 0.85 -12.33 -12.28
CA TRP A 103 -0.41 -12.48 -13.03
C TRP A 103 -0.26 -13.42 -14.23
N GLU A 104 0.89 -13.37 -14.93
CA GLU A 104 1.15 -14.16 -16.14
C GLU A 104 1.29 -15.66 -15.86
N GLU A 105 1.77 -16.04 -14.67
CA GLU A 105 1.93 -17.44 -14.26
C GLU A 105 0.60 -18.12 -13.85
N ARG A 106 -0.52 -17.40 -13.87
CA ARG A 106 -1.85 -17.95 -13.49
C ARG A 106 -2.56 -18.67 -14.63
N ILE A 107 -1.98 -18.70 -15.82
CA ILE A 107 -2.54 -19.34 -17.02
C ILE A 107 -1.96 -20.75 -17.17
N PHE A 108 -2.20 -21.63 -16.19
CA PHE A 108 -1.96 -23.08 -16.31
C PHE A 108 -3.01 -23.87 -15.52
#